data_AF-A0A2N6AM01-F1
#
_entry.id   AF-A0A2N6AM01-F1
#
_cell.length_a   1.000
_cell.length_b   1.000
_cell.length_c   1.000
_cell.angle_alpha   90.00
_cell.angle_beta   90.00
_cell.angle_gamma   90.00
#
_symmetry.space_group_name_H-M   'P 1'
#
loop_
_entity.id
_entity.type
_entity.pdbx_description
1 polymer ?
#
loop_
_entity_poly.entity_id
_entity_poly.type
_entity_poly.pdbx_seq_one_letter_code
_entity_poly.pdbx_strand_id
1 'polypeptide(L)'
;SLFDKYGLNHTASDGIVERARNIRGVDISFLLKEVEGSVKVSMRSKGDYDVSQIASIFGGGGHKNAAGFVTKHSLREISGLLIEEAGKQYGF
;
A
#
# COMPACT_ATOMS: atom_id res chain seq x y z
N SER A 1 -11.52 -3.13 15.84
CA SER A 1 -10.66 -3.69 14.77
C SER A 1 -9.99 -4.97 15.25
N LEU A 2 -9.36 -5.78 14.37
CA LEU A 2 -8.59 -6.98 14.78
C LEU A 2 -7.48 -6.63 15.80
N PHE A 3 -6.94 -5.41 15.77
CA PHE A 3 -5.90 -4.92 16.66
C PHE A 3 -6.42 -4.69 18.09
N ASP A 4 -7.61 -4.12 18.24
CA ASP A 4 -8.25 -3.90 19.55
C ASP A 4 -8.60 -5.23 20.24
N LYS A 5 -8.96 -6.24 19.44
CA LYS A 5 -9.31 -7.59 19.93
C LYS A 5 -8.11 -8.32 20.55
N TYR A 6 -6.87 -7.97 20.20
CA TYR A 6 -5.65 -8.64 20.67
C TYR A 6 -4.67 -7.71 21.40
N GLY A 7 -5.05 -6.47 21.72
CA GLY A 7 -4.19 -5.51 22.42
C GLY A 7 -2.92 -5.14 21.64
N LEU A 8 -2.95 -5.23 20.31
CA LEU A 8 -1.79 -4.99 19.46
C LEU A 8 -1.71 -3.50 19.08
N ASN A 9 -0.56 -2.87 19.37
CA ASN A 9 -0.27 -1.51 18.93
C ASN A 9 -0.36 -1.42 17.39
N HIS A 10 -0.87 -0.30 16.87
CA HIS A 10 -0.97 -0.04 15.43
C HIS A 10 0.38 -0.11 14.68
N THR A 11 1.52 -0.14 15.38
CA THR A 11 2.85 -0.37 14.80
C THR A 11 3.14 -1.84 14.44
N ALA A 12 2.34 -2.81 14.90
CA ALA A 12 2.56 -4.23 14.63
C ALA A 12 2.52 -4.58 13.12
N SER A 13 1.87 -3.75 12.30
CA SER A 13 1.78 -3.93 10.85
C SER A 13 2.99 -3.41 10.06
N ASP A 14 3.83 -2.56 10.65
CA ASP A 14 4.88 -1.85 9.90
C ASP A 14 5.97 -2.82 9.41
N GLY A 15 6.26 -3.88 10.17
CA GLY A 15 7.18 -4.95 9.76
C GLY A 15 6.62 -5.93 8.72
N ILE A 16 5.30 -5.98 8.52
CA ILE A 16 4.69 -6.90 7.55
C ILE A 16 4.93 -6.44 6.11
N VAL A 17 4.89 -5.12 5.87
CA VAL A 17 5.15 -4.54 4.53
C VAL A 17 6.59 -4.79 4.10
N GLU A 18 7.52 -4.63 5.04
CA GLU A 18 8.94 -4.89 4.83
C GLU A 18 9.20 -6.34 4.41
N ARG A 19 8.50 -7.29 5.06
CA ARG A 19 8.61 -8.72 4.78
C ARG A 19 7.93 -9.13 3.47
N ALA A 20 6.78 -8.54 3.14
CA ALA A 20 6.09 -8.81 1.88
C ALA A 20 6.96 -8.44 0.65
N ARG A 21 7.73 -7.34 0.74
CA ARG A 21 8.70 -6.97 -0.31
C ARG A 21 9.84 -7.99 -0.46
N ASN A 22 10.25 -8.68 0.60
CA ASN A 22 11.36 -9.64 0.51
C ASN A 22 10.98 -10.96 -0.19
N ILE A 23 9.72 -11.12 -0.59
CA ILE A 23 9.29 -12.21 -1.46
C ILE A 23 9.97 -12.03 -2.84
N ARG A 24 10.69 -13.07 -3.28
CA ARG A 24 11.37 -13.11 -4.57
C ARG A 24 10.32 -13.06 -5.69
N GLY A 25 10.49 -12.15 -6.65
CA GLY A 25 9.55 -11.97 -7.77
C GLY A 25 8.44 -10.95 -7.55
N VAL A 26 8.40 -10.26 -6.40
CA VAL A 26 7.49 -9.13 -6.18
C VAL A 26 8.22 -7.83 -6.48
N ASP A 27 7.77 -7.07 -7.48
CA ASP A 27 8.33 -5.74 -7.80
C ASP A 27 7.53 -4.59 -7.19
N ILE A 28 6.23 -4.76 -6.93
CA ILE A 28 5.39 -3.80 -6.19
C ILE A 28 4.58 -4.54 -5.13
N SER A 29 4.51 -3.98 -3.92
CA SER A 29 3.70 -4.50 -2.81
C SER A 29 2.87 -3.39 -2.17
N PHE A 30 1.65 -3.74 -1.78
CA PHE A 30 0.68 -2.86 -1.13
C PHE A 30 0.30 -3.45 0.24
N LEU A 31 0.28 -2.62 1.27
CA LEU A 31 -0.39 -2.92 2.54
C LEU A 31 -1.55 -1.96 2.71
N LEU A 32 -2.74 -2.52 2.84
CA LEU A 32 -3.97 -1.80 3.13
C LEU A 32 -4.35 -2.07 4.58
N LYS A 33 -4.59 -1.00 5.34
CA LYS A 33 -5.01 -1.08 6.74
C LYS A 33 -6.23 -0.21 6.97
N GLU A 34 -7.32 -0.82 7.41
CA GLU A 34 -8.48 -0.06 7.85
C GLU A 34 -8.19 0.64 9.19
N VAL A 35 -8.45 1.95 9.22
CA VAL A 35 -8.31 2.82 10.40
C VAL A 35 -9.51 3.76 10.41
N GLU A 36 -10.36 3.66 11.44
CA GLU A 36 -11.43 4.63 11.74
C GLU A 36 -12.21 5.13 10.52
N GLY A 37 -12.81 4.22 9.75
CA GLY A 37 -13.62 4.58 8.57
C GLY A 37 -12.80 5.14 7.41
N SER A 38 -11.51 4.78 7.33
CA SER A 38 -10.61 5.05 6.20
C SER A 38 -9.68 3.86 5.99
N VAL A 39 -8.98 3.86 4.86
CA VAL A 39 -7.93 2.89 4.55
C VAL A 39 -6.62 3.64 4.40
N LYS A 40 -5.63 3.29 5.23
CA LYS A 40 -4.23 3.69 5.05
C LYS A 40 -3.56 2.70 4.10
N VAL A 41 -2.98 3.21 3.03
CA VAL A 41 -2.25 2.43 2.03
C VAL A 41 -0.77 2.74 2.16
N SER A 42 0.05 1.70 2.26
CA SER A 42 1.51 1.78 2.25
C SER A 42 2.06 0.93 1.13
N MET A 43 2.94 1.51 0.31
CA MET A 43 3.44 0.89 -0.91
C MET A 43 4.96 0.81 -0.88
N ARG A 44 5.48 -0.28 -1.44
CA ARG A 44 6.91 -0.47 -1.66
C ARG A 44 7.12 -1.06 -3.04
N SER A 45 8.21 -0.68 -3.69
CA SER A 45 8.64 -1.28 -4.95
C SER A 45 10.13 -1.61 -4.95
N LYS A 46 10.56 -2.33 -5.99
CA LYS A 46 11.96 -2.59 -6.34
C LYS A 46 12.24 -2.07 -7.74
N GLY A 47 13.51 -1.77 -8.03
CA GLY A 47 13.96 -1.41 -9.37
C GLY A 47 13.35 -0.09 -9.86
N ASP A 48 12.61 -0.16 -10.97
CA ASP A 48 12.19 1.02 -11.73
C ASP A 48 10.73 1.44 -11.58
N TYR A 49 9.94 0.71 -10.79
CA TYR A 49 8.56 1.06 -10.52
C TYR A 49 8.46 2.19 -9.50
N ASP A 50 7.72 3.25 -9.85
CA ASP A 50 7.59 4.46 -9.05
C ASP A 50 6.24 4.49 -8.31
N VAL A 51 6.23 4.01 -7.08
CA VAL A 51 5.01 4.01 -6.24
C VAL A 51 4.62 5.41 -5.74
N SER A 52 5.50 6.41 -5.86
CA SER A 52 5.14 7.79 -5.51
C SER A 52 4.17 8.40 -6.52
N GLN A 53 4.27 8.00 -7.79
CA GLN A 53 3.31 8.39 -8.84
C GLN A 53 1.94 7.77 -8.60
N ILE A 54 1.88 6.51 -8.16
CA ILE A 54 0.60 5.89 -7.77
C ILE A 54 0.01 6.64 -6.56
N ALA A 55 0.84 6.95 -5.56
CA ALA A 55 0.38 7.63 -4.36
C ALA A 55 -0.19 9.02 -4.63
N SER A 56 0.38 9.77 -5.57
CA SER A 56 -0.04 11.13 -5.89
C SER A 56 -1.43 11.18 -6.54
N ILE A 57 -1.83 10.17 -7.31
CA ILE A 57 -3.18 10.03 -7.88
C ILE A 57 -4.25 10.04 -6.78
N PHE A 58 -3.93 9.43 -5.63
CA PHE A 58 -4.83 9.37 -4.47
C PHE A 58 -4.55 10.45 -3.42
N GLY A 59 -3.83 11.51 -3.79
CA GLY A 59 -3.55 12.66 -2.91
C GLY A 59 -2.51 12.40 -1.82
N GLY A 60 -1.70 11.34 -1.93
CA GLY A 60 -0.55 11.10 -1.05
C GLY A 60 0.78 11.42 -1.71
N GLY A 61 1.83 10.71 -1.28
CA GLY A 61 3.18 10.92 -1.79
C GLY A 61 4.23 10.04 -1.11
N GLY A 62 5.50 10.35 -1.38
CA GLY A 62 6.65 9.63 -0.85
C GLY A 62 7.81 9.63 -1.84
N HIS A 63 8.58 8.54 -1.82
CA HIS A 63 9.71 8.31 -2.71
C HIS A 63 9.39 7.23 -3.74
N LYS A 64 10.17 7.17 -4.83
CA LYS A 64 10.06 6.17 -5.91
C LYS A 64 9.75 4.77 -5.40
N ASN A 65 10.48 4.31 -4.38
CA ASN A 65 10.39 2.95 -3.85
C ASN A 65 9.55 2.79 -2.58
N ALA A 66 9.03 3.89 -2.02
CA ALA A 66 8.29 3.88 -0.77
C ALA A 66 7.36 5.08 -0.67
N ALA A 67 6.05 4.84 -0.78
CA ALA A 67 5.03 5.87 -0.76
C ALA A 67 3.76 5.40 -0.04
N GLY A 68 2.83 6.32 0.21
CA GLY A 68 1.57 5.98 0.86
C GLY A 68 0.55 7.11 0.80
N PHE A 69 -0.69 6.77 1.12
CA PHE A 69 -1.82 7.69 1.17
C PHE A 69 -2.91 7.15 2.11
N VAL A 70 -3.92 7.99 2.38
CA VAL A 70 -5.12 7.62 3.13
C VAL A 70 -6.33 7.90 2.27
N THR A 71 -7.28 6.98 2.21
CA THR A 71 -8.49 7.13 1.39
C THR A 71 -9.76 6.73 2.16
N LYS A 72 -10.89 7.25 1.70
CA LYS A 72 -12.24 6.86 2.14
C LYS A 72 -12.87 5.75 1.30
N HIS A 73 -12.20 5.30 0.24
CA HIS A 73 -12.62 4.11 -0.50
C HIS A 73 -12.67 2.88 0.41
N SER A 74 -13.58 1.95 0.09
CA SER A 74 -13.58 0.63 0.70
C SER A 74 -12.31 -0.15 0.31
N LEU A 75 -11.95 -1.16 1.10
CA LEU A 75 -10.83 -2.06 0.78
C LEU A 75 -10.96 -2.66 -0.62
N ARG A 76 -12.18 -3.03 -1.05
CA ARG A 76 -12.43 -3.65 -2.35
C ARG A 76 -12.17 -2.68 -3.49
N GLU A 77 -12.68 -1.46 -3.39
CA GLU A 77 -12.51 -0.43 -4.42
C GLU A 77 -11.04 -0.06 -4.56
N ILE A 78 -10.37 0.25 -3.44
CA ILE A 78 -8.96 0.68 -3.52
C ILE A 78 -8.03 -0.45 -3.96
N SER A 79 -8.32 -1.71 -3.62
CA SER A 79 -7.54 -2.85 -4.12
C SER A 79 -7.61 -2.95 -5.66
N GLY A 80 -8.80 -2.77 -6.25
CA GLY A 80 -8.96 -2.80 -7.71
C GLY A 80 -8.22 -1.65 -8.39
N LEU A 81 -8.36 -0.44 -7.87
CA LEU A 81 -7.68 0.76 -8.39
C LEU A 81 -6.16 0.64 -8.30
N LEU A 82 -5.63 0.12 -7.20
CA LEU A 82 -4.19 -0.10 -7.03
C LEU A 82 -3.64 -1.12 -8.03
N ILE A 83 -4.38 -2.20 -8.33
CA ILE A 83 -3.98 -3.19 -9.33
C ILE A 83 -3.94 -2.55 -10.73
N GLU A 84 -4.94 -1.74 -11.07
CA GLU A 84 -5.00 -1.03 -12.35
C GLU A 84 -3.81 -0.07 -12.52
N GLU A 85 -3.56 0.79 -11.52
CA GLU A 85 -2.45 1.75 -11.57
C GLU A 85 -1.08 1.07 -11.58
N ALA A 86 -0.93 -0.04 -10.85
CA ALA A 86 0.26 -0.86 -10.93
C ALA A 86 0.45 -1.43 -12.34
N GLY A 87 -0.61 -1.98 -12.95
CA GLY A 87 -0.59 -2.56 -14.30
C GLY A 87 -0.11 -1.58 -15.36
N LYS A 88 -0.52 -0.32 -15.27
CA LYS A 88 -0.07 0.76 -16.17
C LYS A 88 1.44 0.95 -16.15
N GLN A 89 2.10 0.79 -14.99
CA GLN A 89 3.57 0.88 -14.89
C GLN A 89 4.29 -0.34 -15.48
N TYR A 90 3.63 -1.48 -15.60
CA TYR A 90 4.17 -2.67 -16.27
C TYR A 90 3.92 -2.69 -17.79
N GLY A 91 3.08 -1.79 -18.31
CA GLY A 91 2.82 -1.64 -19.75
C GLY A 91 1.73 -2.56 -20.30
N PHE A 92 0.72 -2.91 -19.49
CA PHE A 92 -0.51 -3.59 -19.94
C PHE A 92 -1.69 -2.61 -19.96
#